data_AF-A0A1I4E5R6-F1
#
_entry.id   AF-A0A1I4E5R6-F1
#
_cell.length_a   1.000
_cell.length_b   1.000
_cell.length_c   1.000
_cell.angle_alpha   90.00
_cell.angle_beta   90.00
_cell.angle_gamma   90.00
#
_symmetry.space_group_name_H-M   'P 1'
#
loop_
_entity.id
_entity.type
_entity.pdbx_description
1 polymer ?
#
loop_
_entity_poly.entity_id
_entity_poly.type
_entity_poly.pdbx_seq_one_letter_code
_entity_poly.pdbx_strand_id
1 'polypeptide(L)'
;MIDMAEALRLAMQRADPNLSRFDPLPRLVSLDDFSRGHCGWSQLVGNYEDDLDSMLPGYAQHTSPMLSTLGHWDAGSHGGMGSSYALKIATRPKAGAQNVAIKRHTFRKRGPIRFEAYFTFKPEANELTLSETDVRSVGLLFDLQGGDRDGDNERVMPHLRFLNAEHGLHLQKWQFKTESTPFRSLGRSDKTFSHYHLAPEGWRDLPDGVQRLCYNEIPTKVNWTYLCFDFDLESMRATGFRCNDRSFDMAGFDSIRIPAMKNLWCMLNFALFVETDADKRAFLYIDSVCISGDF
;
A
#
# COMPACT_ATOMS: atom_id res chain seq x y z
N MET A 1 -31.36 -8.22 -16.36
CA MET A 1 -30.58 -8.81 -17.47
C MET A 1 -29.26 -8.06 -17.50
N ILE A 2 -28.13 -8.75 -17.39
CA ILE A 2 -26.81 -8.12 -17.60
C ILE A 2 -26.79 -7.64 -19.05
N ASP A 3 -26.39 -6.39 -19.27
CA ASP A 3 -26.21 -5.83 -20.61
C ASP A 3 -25.25 -6.72 -21.41
N MET A 4 -25.54 -6.98 -22.69
CA MET A 4 -24.69 -7.81 -23.55
C MET A 4 -23.25 -7.28 -23.61
N ALA A 5 -23.08 -5.95 -23.58
CA ALA A 5 -21.76 -5.33 -23.54
C ALA A 5 -21.01 -5.63 -22.23
N GLU A 6 -21.71 -5.60 -21.10
CA GLU A 6 -21.14 -5.94 -19.80
C GLU A 6 -20.79 -7.43 -19.71
N ALA A 7 -21.66 -8.31 -20.21
CA ALA A 7 -21.41 -9.75 -20.27
C ALA A 7 -20.17 -10.07 -21.13
N LEU A 8 -20.03 -9.41 -22.30
CA LEU A 8 -18.87 -9.58 -23.16
C LEU A 8 -17.58 -9.07 -22.49
N ARG A 9 -17.63 -7.91 -21.83
CA ARG A 9 -16.49 -7.37 -21.08
C ARG A 9 -16.04 -8.35 -19.99
N LEU A 10 -16.98 -8.88 -19.19
CA LEU A 10 -16.69 -9.86 -18.15
C LEU A 10 -16.11 -11.16 -18.73
N ALA A 11 -16.65 -11.64 -19.86
CA ALA A 11 -16.12 -12.82 -20.53
C ALA A 11 -14.66 -12.60 -20.99
N MET A 12 -14.36 -11.43 -21.58
CA MET A 12 -12.99 -11.08 -21.99
C MET A 12 -12.04 -10.99 -20.80
N GLN A 13 -12.47 -10.36 -19.69
CA GLN A 13 -11.65 -10.24 -18.47
C GLN A 13 -11.35 -11.62 -17.85
N ARG A 14 -12.35 -12.50 -17.79
CA ARG A 14 -12.20 -13.85 -17.23
C ARG A 14 -11.39 -14.78 -18.14
N ALA A 15 -11.32 -14.49 -19.43
CA ALA A 15 -10.52 -15.25 -20.39
C ALA A 15 -9.02 -14.95 -20.31
N ASP A 16 -8.61 -13.80 -19.77
CA ASP A 16 -7.21 -13.46 -19.52
C ASP A 16 -6.80 -13.93 -18.11
N PRO A 17 -5.92 -14.95 -17.96
CA PRO A 17 -5.48 -15.44 -16.66
C PRO A 17 -4.82 -14.39 -15.75
N ASN A 18 -4.22 -13.34 -16.32
CA ASN A 18 -3.59 -12.28 -15.54
C ASN A 18 -4.62 -11.34 -14.90
N LEU A 19 -5.79 -11.22 -15.53
CA LEU A 19 -6.91 -10.38 -15.09
C LEU A 19 -7.97 -11.16 -14.33
N SER A 20 -8.17 -12.45 -14.63
CA SER A 20 -9.25 -13.26 -14.04
C SER A 20 -9.09 -13.55 -12.55
N ARG A 21 -7.91 -13.26 -12.00
CA ARG A 21 -7.60 -13.27 -10.56
C ARG A 21 -8.00 -11.97 -9.83
N PHE A 22 -8.49 -10.97 -10.56
CA PHE A 22 -8.96 -9.70 -10.04
C PHE A 22 -10.44 -9.50 -10.38
N ASP A 23 -11.09 -8.56 -9.68
CA ASP A 23 -12.44 -8.08 -9.94
C ASP A 23 -12.43 -6.60 -10.40
N PRO A 24 -11.77 -6.24 -11.51
CA PRO A 24 -11.56 -4.84 -11.85
C PRO A 24 -12.87 -4.12 -12.23
N LEU A 25 -12.91 -2.82 -11.92
CA LEU A 25 -13.90 -1.88 -12.46
C LEU A 25 -13.79 -1.78 -14.00
N PRO A 26 -14.77 -1.15 -14.69
CA PRO A 26 -14.86 -1.20 -16.15
C PRO A 26 -13.61 -0.73 -16.91
N ARG A 27 -12.81 0.18 -16.34
CA ARG A 27 -11.54 0.63 -16.95
C ARG A 27 -10.33 0.29 -16.11
N LEU A 28 -9.34 -0.35 -16.74
CA LEU A 28 -8.03 -0.57 -16.16
C LEU A 28 -7.18 0.71 -16.29
N VAL A 29 -6.69 1.21 -15.16
CA VAL A 29 -5.67 2.26 -15.08
C VAL A 29 -4.28 1.64 -15.18
N SER A 30 -4.06 0.54 -14.46
CA SER A 30 -2.81 -0.21 -14.50
C SER A 30 -3.03 -1.68 -14.19
N LEU A 31 -2.28 -2.54 -14.86
CA LEU A 31 -2.08 -3.93 -14.48
C LEU A 31 -0.58 -4.15 -14.33
N ASP A 32 -0.13 -4.24 -13.09
CA ASP A 32 1.28 -4.31 -12.74
C ASP A 32 1.73 -5.75 -12.64
N ASP A 33 2.67 -6.10 -13.52
CA ASP A 33 3.35 -7.38 -13.58
C ASP A 33 4.85 -7.12 -13.39
N PHE A 34 5.35 -7.47 -12.21
CA PHE A 34 6.73 -7.17 -11.82
C PHE A 34 7.78 -8.03 -12.54
N SER A 35 7.36 -9.00 -13.35
CA SER A 35 8.25 -9.65 -14.31
C SER A 35 8.72 -8.72 -15.42
N ARG A 36 7.95 -7.65 -15.69
CA ARG A 36 8.19 -6.69 -16.77
C ARG A 36 8.90 -5.42 -16.31
N GLY A 37 9.20 -5.30 -15.02
CA GLY A 37 9.86 -4.15 -14.44
C GLY A 37 9.11 -3.57 -13.24
N HIS A 38 9.50 -2.37 -12.82
CA HIS A 38 8.93 -1.71 -11.64
C HIS A 38 7.51 -1.16 -11.85
N CYS A 39 6.98 -1.14 -13.07
CA CYS A 39 5.64 -0.61 -13.37
C CYS A 39 5.34 0.79 -12.80
N GLY A 40 6.36 1.65 -12.67
CA GLY A 40 6.22 3.00 -12.10
C GLY A 40 6.26 3.07 -10.56
N TRP A 41 6.46 1.94 -9.87
CA TRP A 41 6.73 1.93 -8.44
C TRP A 41 8.15 2.41 -8.14
N SER A 42 8.29 3.24 -7.13
CA SER A 42 9.54 3.88 -6.72
C SER A 42 9.55 4.14 -5.22
N GLN A 43 10.67 4.64 -4.67
CA GLN A 43 10.74 5.07 -3.28
C GLN A 43 9.76 6.23 -3.00
N LEU A 44 9.07 6.20 -1.85
CA LEU A 44 8.47 7.41 -1.30
C LEU A 44 9.55 8.27 -0.65
N VAL A 45 10.09 9.20 -1.44
CA VAL A 45 11.05 10.20 -0.98
C VAL A 45 10.29 11.36 -0.33
N GLY A 46 10.76 11.80 0.84
CA GLY A 46 10.22 12.98 1.50
C GLY A 46 10.61 14.27 0.79
N ASN A 47 9.93 15.36 1.12
CA ASN A 47 10.35 16.68 0.65
C ASN A 47 11.73 17.03 1.24
N TYR A 48 12.52 17.78 0.48
CA TYR A 48 13.80 18.33 0.87
C TYR A 48 14.00 19.67 0.18
N GLU A 49 14.79 20.55 0.78
CA GLU A 49 15.18 21.83 0.20
C GLU A 49 16.63 22.14 0.60
N ASP A 50 17.41 22.66 -0.34
CA ASP A 50 18.85 22.95 -0.27
C ASP A 50 19.77 21.73 -0.03
N ASP A 51 19.39 20.81 0.84
CA ASP A 51 20.16 19.63 1.24
C ASP A 51 19.24 18.41 1.43
N LEU A 52 19.69 17.21 1.05
CA LEU A 52 18.98 15.96 1.30
C LEU A 52 18.82 15.66 2.80
N ASP A 53 19.73 16.17 3.63
CA ASP A 53 19.68 16.04 5.09
C ASP A 53 18.56 16.88 5.74
N SER A 54 17.92 17.78 4.98
CA SER A 54 16.74 18.52 5.45
C SER A 54 15.48 17.65 5.59
N MET A 55 15.49 16.46 4.99
CA MET A 55 14.33 15.57 4.98
C MET A 55 13.97 15.10 6.40
N LEU A 56 12.66 15.00 6.68
CA LEU A 56 12.22 14.45 7.96
C LEU A 56 12.79 13.03 8.18
N PRO A 57 13.25 12.69 9.39
CA PRO A 57 13.89 11.39 9.66
C PRO A 57 13.04 10.19 9.23
N GLY A 58 11.71 10.31 9.36
CA GLY A 58 10.76 9.28 8.94
C GLY A 58 10.80 8.96 7.45
N TYR A 59 11.14 9.93 6.58
CA TYR A 59 11.32 9.68 5.14
C TYR A 59 12.76 9.33 4.78
N ALA A 60 13.75 9.91 5.48
CA ALA A 60 15.18 9.67 5.21
C ALA A 60 15.60 8.20 5.41
N GLN A 61 14.80 7.41 6.15
CA GLN A 61 15.03 5.98 6.32
C GLN A 61 14.64 5.13 5.10
N HIS A 62 13.72 5.62 4.26
CA HIS A 62 13.17 4.84 3.15
C HIS A 62 14.26 4.48 2.14
N THR A 63 14.05 3.37 1.44
CA THR A 63 14.92 2.90 0.37
C THR A 63 14.08 2.46 -0.83
N SER A 64 14.67 2.44 -2.02
CA SER A 64 13.98 1.99 -3.22
C SER A 64 13.47 0.55 -3.09
N PRO A 65 12.25 0.27 -3.58
CA PRO A 65 11.82 -1.11 -3.73
C PRO A 65 12.68 -1.83 -4.78
N MET A 66 12.68 -3.16 -4.74
CA MET A 66 13.48 -4.01 -5.62
C MET A 66 12.58 -5.00 -6.35
N LEU A 67 12.98 -5.41 -7.56
CA LEU A 67 12.45 -6.63 -8.15
C LEU A 67 13.18 -7.82 -7.54
N SER A 68 12.46 -8.75 -6.93
CA SER A 68 13.04 -9.84 -6.15
C SER A 68 12.44 -11.19 -6.53
N THR A 69 13.29 -12.21 -6.53
CA THR A 69 12.89 -13.61 -6.71
C THR A 69 12.51 -14.30 -5.40
N LEU A 70 12.43 -13.57 -4.29
CA LEU A 70 12.19 -14.11 -2.94
C LEU A 70 13.22 -15.20 -2.60
N GLY A 71 14.49 -14.80 -2.55
CA GLY A 71 15.59 -15.71 -2.25
C GLY A 71 15.60 -16.15 -0.78
N HIS A 72 15.70 -17.46 -0.58
CA HIS A 72 15.80 -18.15 0.70
C HIS A 72 17.06 -19.04 0.72
N TRP A 73 17.62 -19.24 1.91
CA TRP A 73 18.86 -20.01 2.09
C TRP A 73 18.65 -21.53 1.94
N ASP A 74 17.43 -22.04 2.18
CA ASP A 74 17.09 -23.47 2.13
C ASP A 74 16.51 -23.93 0.79
N ALA A 75 15.66 -23.10 0.17
CA ALA A 75 14.84 -23.47 -0.99
C ALA A 75 15.20 -22.70 -2.27
N GLY A 76 16.25 -21.86 -2.25
CA GLY A 76 16.63 -21.05 -3.41
C GLY A 76 15.64 -19.90 -3.65
N SER A 77 15.06 -19.77 -4.84
CA SER A 77 14.09 -18.69 -5.17
C SER A 77 12.67 -19.22 -5.19
N HIS A 78 11.72 -18.49 -4.59
CA HIS A 78 10.29 -18.82 -4.64
C HIS A 78 9.58 -18.20 -5.87
N GLY A 79 9.85 -16.92 -6.17
CA GLY A 79 9.13 -16.15 -7.19
C GLY A 79 7.74 -15.66 -6.79
N GLY A 80 7.14 -14.88 -7.69
CA GLY A 80 5.73 -14.47 -7.67
C GLY A 80 4.79 -15.62 -8.03
N MET A 81 3.48 -15.40 -7.92
CA MET A 81 2.46 -16.36 -8.35
C MET A 81 2.49 -16.62 -9.85
N GLY A 82 2.67 -15.55 -10.65
CA GLY A 82 2.64 -15.63 -12.11
C GLY A 82 4.01 -15.46 -12.76
N SER A 83 5.07 -15.25 -11.97
CA SER A 83 6.39 -14.93 -12.52
C SER A 83 7.54 -15.23 -11.56
N SER A 84 8.79 -15.08 -12.02
CA SER A 84 9.96 -15.18 -11.15
C SER A 84 10.17 -13.96 -10.25
N TYR A 85 9.47 -12.84 -10.46
CA TYR A 85 9.74 -11.58 -9.76
C TYR A 85 8.50 -11.03 -9.05
N ALA A 86 8.73 -10.44 -7.88
CA ALA A 86 7.78 -9.62 -7.14
C ALA A 86 8.43 -8.28 -6.78
N LEU A 87 7.61 -7.26 -6.51
CA LEU A 87 8.09 -6.02 -5.90
C LEU A 87 8.37 -6.28 -4.42
N LYS A 88 9.63 -6.13 -4.01
CA LYS A 88 10.09 -6.23 -2.62
C LYS A 88 10.26 -4.83 -2.03
N ILE A 89 9.56 -4.58 -0.94
CA ILE A 89 9.74 -3.41 -0.08
C ILE A 89 10.40 -3.92 1.19
N ALA A 90 11.57 -3.38 1.53
CA ALA A 90 12.40 -3.86 2.64
C ALA A 90 12.71 -2.74 3.63
N THR A 91 12.48 -2.97 4.92
CA THR A 91 12.88 -2.03 5.97
C THR A 91 14.40 -2.04 6.16
N ARG A 92 14.91 -1.04 6.90
CA ARG A 92 16.22 -1.16 7.57
C ARG A 92 16.11 -2.20 8.71
N PRO A 93 17.21 -2.88 9.09
CA PRO A 93 17.21 -3.83 10.21
C PRO A 93 17.28 -3.09 11.55
N LYS A 94 16.21 -2.38 11.89
CA LYS A 94 16.08 -1.60 13.12
C LYS A 94 14.63 -1.60 13.55
N ALA A 95 14.35 -1.93 14.80
CA ALA A 95 12.99 -1.93 15.33
C ALA A 95 12.27 -0.59 15.08
N GLY A 96 11.03 -0.66 14.59
CA GLY A 96 10.23 0.49 14.19
C GLY A 96 10.63 1.14 12.85
N ALA A 97 11.61 0.60 12.13
CA ALA A 97 11.93 1.09 10.80
C ALA A 97 10.79 0.80 9.82
N GLN A 98 10.49 1.78 8.98
CA GLN A 98 9.47 1.70 7.95
C GLN A 98 10.11 1.84 6.57
N ASN A 99 9.48 1.25 5.55
CA ASN A 99 9.79 1.56 4.16
C ASN A 99 8.53 1.55 3.30
N VAL A 100 8.53 2.38 2.26
CA VAL A 100 7.34 2.70 1.48
C VAL A 100 7.69 2.77 0.00
N ALA A 101 7.00 1.97 -0.80
CA ALA A 101 6.96 2.12 -2.25
C ALA A 101 5.74 2.95 -2.64
N ILE A 102 5.90 3.80 -3.64
CA ILE A 102 4.83 4.65 -4.17
C ILE A 102 4.81 4.59 -5.70
N LYS A 103 3.60 4.61 -6.23
CA LYS A 103 3.27 4.80 -7.63
C LYS A 103 2.42 6.05 -7.77
N ARG A 104 2.78 6.91 -8.72
CA ARG A 104 2.19 8.24 -8.86
C ARG A 104 1.42 8.34 -10.17
N HIS A 105 0.14 8.71 -10.08
CA HIS A 105 -0.72 8.99 -11.22
C HIS A 105 -1.48 10.29 -11.02
N THR A 106 -2.15 10.70 -12.10
CA THR A 106 -3.28 11.62 -12.04
C THR A 106 -4.56 10.89 -12.48
N PHE A 107 -5.70 11.22 -11.90
CA PHE A 107 -6.98 10.70 -12.38
C PHE A 107 -7.50 11.50 -13.59
N ARG A 108 -8.29 10.85 -14.45
CA ARG A 108 -8.93 11.48 -15.63
C ARG A 108 -10.31 12.07 -15.31
N LYS A 109 -11.02 11.42 -14.38
CA LYS A 109 -12.36 11.77 -13.93
C LYS A 109 -12.50 11.32 -12.47
N ARG A 110 -13.30 12.04 -11.69
CA ARG A 110 -13.68 11.65 -10.33
C ARG A 110 -14.78 10.58 -10.40
N GLY A 111 -14.68 9.59 -9.53
CA GLY A 111 -15.62 8.48 -9.43
C GLY A 111 -14.97 7.29 -8.71
N PRO A 112 -15.64 6.13 -8.74
CA PRO A 112 -15.14 4.92 -8.12
C PRO A 112 -13.79 4.48 -8.68
N ILE A 113 -12.87 4.14 -7.78
CA ILE A 113 -11.62 3.46 -8.07
C ILE A 113 -11.49 2.21 -7.21
N ARG A 114 -10.74 1.24 -7.72
CA ARG A 114 -10.45 -0.03 -7.06
C ARG A 114 -8.96 -0.31 -7.16
N PHE A 115 -8.36 -0.58 -6.01
CA PHE A 115 -6.99 -1.06 -5.88
C PHE A 115 -7.01 -2.51 -5.42
N GLU A 116 -6.46 -3.39 -6.23
CA GLU A 116 -6.33 -4.80 -5.89
C GLU A 116 -4.87 -5.22 -5.93
N ALA A 117 -4.46 -6.09 -5.02
CA ALA A 117 -3.10 -6.60 -4.99
C ALA A 117 -3.03 -8.01 -4.42
N TYR A 118 -2.03 -8.75 -4.87
CA TYR A 118 -1.59 -9.97 -4.20
C TYR A 118 -0.29 -9.70 -3.47
N PHE A 119 -0.30 -9.93 -2.16
CA PHE A 119 0.83 -9.62 -1.30
C PHE A 119 1.18 -10.76 -0.36
N THR A 120 2.40 -10.73 0.15
CA THR A 120 2.86 -11.56 1.26
C THR A 120 3.88 -10.76 2.06
N PHE A 121 4.13 -11.15 3.30
CA PHE A 121 5.13 -10.48 4.13
C PHE A 121 5.90 -11.47 4.99
N LYS A 122 7.19 -11.19 5.16
CA LYS A 122 8.12 -12.02 5.92
C LYS A 122 9.23 -11.17 6.52
N PRO A 123 9.75 -11.53 7.70
CA PRO A 123 11.04 -11.01 8.13
C PRO A 123 12.17 -11.63 7.30
N GLU A 124 13.37 -11.08 7.45
CA GLU A 124 14.58 -11.68 6.93
C GLU A 124 14.80 -13.06 7.55
N ALA A 125 14.84 -14.12 6.74
CA ALA A 125 15.04 -15.48 7.22
C ALA A 125 16.53 -15.73 7.55
N ASN A 126 17.02 -15.16 8.65
CA ASN A 126 18.38 -15.33 9.15
C ASN A 126 18.49 -16.33 10.32
N GLU A 127 17.35 -16.86 10.77
CA GLU A 127 17.23 -17.81 11.89
C GLU A 127 16.31 -18.97 11.51
N LEU A 128 16.50 -20.12 12.17
CA LEU A 128 15.67 -21.32 12.01
C LEU A 128 14.39 -21.25 12.87
N THR A 129 13.74 -20.09 12.91
CA THR A 129 12.52 -19.84 13.69
C THR A 129 11.55 -18.96 12.93
N LEU A 130 10.25 -19.20 13.11
CA LEU A 130 9.17 -18.64 12.30
C LEU A 130 9.17 -17.09 12.27
N SER A 131 9.60 -16.45 13.37
CA SER A 131 9.80 -15.01 13.46
C SER A 131 8.53 -14.20 13.12
N GLU A 132 7.34 -14.76 13.38
CA GLU A 132 6.06 -14.18 13.00
C GLU A 132 5.78 -12.83 13.63
N THR A 133 6.42 -12.51 14.76
CA THR A 133 6.28 -11.23 15.45
C THR A 133 7.28 -10.18 14.99
N ASP A 134 8.26 -10.52 14.13
CA ASP A 134 9.31 -9.59 13.71
C ASP A 134 8.79 -8.56 12.69
N VAL A 135 7.72 -8.90 11.95
CA VAL A 135 7.03 -7.92 11.09
C VAL A 135 5.96 -7.23 11.93
N ARG A 136 6.09 -5.92 12.12
CA ARG A 136 5.11 -5.13 12.87
C ARG A 136 3.84 -4.96 12.07
N SER A 137 3.96 -4.35 10.90
CA SER A 137 2.79 -4.04 10.08
C SER A 137 3.11 -4.02 8.59
N VAL A 138 2.08 -4.25 7.79
CA VAL A 138 2.08 -3.99 6.34
C VAL A 138 0.79 -3.28 5.97
N GLY A 139 0.82 -2.47 4.93
CA GLY A 139 -0.37 -1.72 4.58
C GLY A 139 -0.28 -0.98 3.25
N LEU A 140 -1.35 -0.25 2.99
CA LEU A 140 -1.49 0.65 1.87
C LEU A 140 -1.90 2.03 2.34
N LEU A 141 -1.58 3.03 1.53
CA LEU A 141 -2.14 4.36 1.67
C LEU A 141 -2.32 4.97 0.30
N PHE A 142 -3.36 5.79 0.15
CA PHE A 142 -3.46 6.67 -1.02
C PHE A 142 -3.11 8.08 -0.62
N ASP A 143 -2.68 8.86 -1.61
CA ASP A 143 -2.46 10.27 -1.45
C ASP A 143 -3.15 10.97 -2.61
N LEU A 144 -4.28 11.60 -2.30
CA LEU A 144 -5.30 12.02 -3.26
C LEU A 144 -5.57 13.52 -3.12
N GLN A 145 -5.87 14.18 -4.23
CA GLN A 145 -6.32 15.57 -4.22
C GLN A 145 -7.13 15.86 -5.49
N GLY A 146 -8.19 16.68 -5.36
CA GLY A 146 -9.06 17.06 -6.47
C GLY A 146 -8.37 17.87 -7.57
N GLY A 147 -9.14 18.24 -8.59
CA GLY A 147 -8.70 19.08 -9.71
C GLY A 147 -8.50 20.55 -9.34
N ASP A 148 -7.84 21.30 -10.24
CA ASP A 148 -7.58 22.74 -10.10
C ASP A 148 -8.84 23.63 -10.17
N ARG A 149 -9.95 23.06 -10.64
CA ARG A 149 -11.26 23.71 -10.76
C ARG A 149 -12.29 23.20 -9.75
N ASP A 150 -11.91 22.25 -8.90
CA ASP A 150 -12.74 21.84 -7.78
C ASP A 150 -12.79 23.00 -6.77
N GLY A 151 -13.88 23.11 -5.99
CA GLY A 151 -14.09 24.17 -5.00
C GLY A 151 -13.12 24.08 -3.80
N ASP A 152 -13.65 24.00 -2.58
CA ASP A 152 -12.82 23.74 -1.40
C ASP A 152 -12.15 22.36 -1.54
N ASN A 153 -10.90 22.37 -2.00
CA ASN A 153 -10.18 21.16 -2.35
C ASN A 153 -9.34 20.70 -1.14
N GLU A 154 -9.47 19.42 -0.81
CA GLU A 154 -8.71 18.77 0.25
C GLU A 154 -7.72 17.79 -0.36
N ARG A 155 -6.57 17.64 0.31
CA ARG A 155 -5.70 16.48 0.13
C ARG A 155 -6.11 15.41 1.14
N VAL A 156 -6.50 14.26 0.64
CA VAL A 156 -7.09 13.16 1.40
C VAL A 156 -6.17 11.94 1.32
N MET A 157 -5.79 11.40 2.48
CA MET A 157 -4.87 10.27 2.57
C MET A 157 -5.50 9.13 3.38
N PRO A 158 -6.27 8.23 2.74
CA PRO A 158 -6.74 7.01 3.39
C PRO A 158 -5.52 6.13 3.69
N HIS A 159 -5.40 5.71 4.95
CA HIS A 159 -4.37 4.78 5.41
C HIS A 159 -5.03 3.52 5.96
N LEU A 160 -4.54 2.36 5.55
CA LEU A 160 -5.00 1.07 6.06
C LEU A 160 -3.81 0.14 6.27
N ARG A 161 -3.71 -0.49 7.44
CA ARG A 161 -2.65 -1.46 7.75
C ARG A 161 -3.19 -2.71 8.40
N PHE A 162 -2.52 -3.82 8.15
CA PHE A 162 -2.57 -5.00 8.99
C PHE A 162 -1.49 -4.85 10.06
N LEU A 163 -1.90 -4.63 11.31
CA LEU A 163 -1.03 -4.71 12.47
C LEU A 163 -0.85 -6.18 12.81
N ASN A 164 0.29 -6.74 12.38
CA ASN A 164 0.64 -8.13 12.59
C ASN A 164 1.12 -8.34 14.02
N ALA A 165 2.13 -7.59 14.46
CA ALA A 165 2.67 -7.66 15.80
C ALA A 165 3.07 -6.28 16.33
N GLU A 166 3.27 -6.15 17.63
CA GLU A 166 3.84 -4.96 18.28
C GLU A 166 4.47 -5.34 19.61
N HIS A 167 5.71 -4.91 19.84
CA HIS A 167 6.50 -5.26 21.03
C HIS A 167 6.55 -6.78 21.29
N GLY A 168 6.71 -7.57 20.22
CA GLY A 168 6.74 -9.03 20.28
C GLY A 168 5.39 -9.70 20.55
N LEU A 169 4.29 -8.94 20.66
CA LEU A 169 2.94 -9.49 20.79
C LEU A 169 2.29 -9.65 19.43
N HIS A 170 1.75 -10.83 19.15
CA HIS A 170 1.04 -11.13 17.90
C HIS A 170 -0.41 -10.61 17.99
N LEU A 171 -0.78 -9.61 17.19
CA LEU A 171 -2.04 -8.86 17.31
C LEU A 171 -3.06 -9.16 16.20
N GLN A 172 -2.61 -9.24 14.94
CA GLN A 172 -3.40 -9.66 13.77
C GLN A 172 -4.74 -8.93 13.56
N LYS A 173 -4.66 -7.61 13.33
CA LYS A 173 -5.87 -6.77 13.12
C LYS A 173 -5.66 -5.66 12.11
N TRP A 174 -6.73 -5.25 11.44
CA TRP A 174 -6.73 -4.09 10.55
C TRP A 174 -6.90 -2.78 11.32
N GLN A 175 -6.17 -1.75 10.91
CA GLN A 175 -6.20 -0.42 11.49
C GLN A 175 -6.18 0.66 10.41
N PHE A 176 -6.72 1.84 10.75
CA PHE A 176 -6.75 3.01 9.88
C PHE A 176 -6.29 4.27 10.63
N LYS A 177 -6.09 5.38 9.91
CA LYS A 177 -5.60 6.64 10.48
C LYS A 177 -6.37 7.84 9.96
N THR A 178 -6.73 8.74 10.88
CA THR A 178 -7.56 9.93 10.61
C THR A 178 -6.85 11.23 10.95
N GLU A 179 -5.82 11.18 11.79
CA GLU A 179 -5.12 12.36 12.27
C GLU A 179 -3.83 12.60 11.50
N SER A 180 -3.61 13.86 11.10
CA SER A 180 -2.35 14.31 10.53
C SER A 180 -1.30 14.54 11.62
N THR A 181 -0.02 14.51 11.25
CA THR A 181 1.07 14.95 12.12
C THR A 181 1.41 16.44 11.89
N PRO A 182 2.01 17.12 12.88
CA PRO A 182 2.40 18.52 12.72
C PRO A 182 3.32 18.74 11.52
N PHE A 183 3.01 19.78 10.72
CA PHE A 183 3.87 20.21 9.62
C PHE A 183 5.14 20.85 10.13
N ARG A 184 6.23 20.62 9.42
CA ARG A 184 7.53 21.26 9.61
C ARG A 184 7.93 21.96 8.32
N SER A 185 8.35 23.21 8.43
CA SER A 185 9.04 23.90 7.34
C SER A 185 10.41 23.25 7.13
N LEU A 186 10.79 23.07 5.87
CA LEU A 186 12.07 22.50 5.46
C LEU A 186 12.88 23.53 4.68
N GLY A 187 14.19 23.54 4.90
CA GLY A 187 15.09 24.49 4.23
C GLY A 187 14.97 25.90 4.77
N ARG A 188 15.38 26.87 3.95
CA ARG A 188 15.38 28.30 4.31
C ARG A 188 14.17 29.05 3.79
N SER A 189 13.41 28.48 2.85
CA SER A 189 12.19 29.10 2.31
C SER A 189 10.93 28.62 3.02
N ASP A 190 9.91 29.48 3.09
CA ASP A 190 8.57 29.12 3.59
C ASP A 190 7.71 28.40 2.54
N LYS A 191 8.34 27.70 1.59
CA LYS A 191 7.63 27.05 0.46
C LYS A 191 7.60 25.53 0.57
N THR A 192 8.53 24.93 1.32
CA THR A 192 8.63 23.48 1.44
C THR A 192 8.18 23.06 2.83
N PHE A 193 7.00 22.44 2.89
CA PHE A 193 6.47 21.86 4.12
C PHE A 193 6.48 20.34 4.02
N SER A 194 6.72 19.68 5.15
CA SER A 194 6.63 18.23 5.26
C SER A 194 5.99 17.82 6.58
N HIS A 195 5.34 16.67 6.56
CA HIS A 195 4.79 16.00 7.73
C HIS A 195 4.96 14.49 7.49
N TYR A 196 5.22 13.71 8.54
CA TYR A 196 5.34 12.26 8.39
C TYR A 196 4.04 11.60 8.80
N HIS A 197 3.17 11.35 7.82
CA HIS A 197 1.82 10.83 8.07
C HIS A 197 1.80 9.32 8.40
N LEU A 198 2.90 8.59 8.18
CA LEU A 198 3.09 7.20 8.60
C LEU A 198 3.61 7.01 10.04
N ALA A 199 3.74 8.10 10.80
CA ALA A 199 4.16 8.05 12.19
C ALA A 199 3.31 7.04 13.01
N PRO A 200 3.89 6.41 14.05
CA PRO A 200 3.25 5.32 14.79
C PRO A 200 2.03 5.75 15.61
N GLU A 201 1.84 7.05 15.85
CA GLU A 201 0.69 7.57 16.58
C GLU A 201 -0.57 7.68 15.70
N GLY A 202 -1.75 7.64 16.34
CA GLY A 202 -3.03 7.95 15.69
C GLY A 202 -3.68 6.81 14.90
N TRP A 203 -3.10 5.61 14.92
CA TRP A 203 -3.75 4.41 14.38
C TRP A 203 -4.92 3.97 15.25
N ARG A 204 -6.02 3.61 14.61
CA ARG A 204 -7.26 3.15 15.25
C ARG A 204 -7.65 1.80 14.67
N ASP A 205 -8.17 0.92 15.53
CA ASP A 205 -8.66 -0.38 15.09
C ASP A 205 -9.87 -0.23 14.17
N LEU A 206 -9.86 -0.95 13.05
CA LEU A 206 -11.06 -1.13 12.25
C LEU A 206 -12.04 -2.00 13.04
N PRO A 207 -13.32 -1.61 13.21
CA PRO A 207 -14.31 -2.44 13.87
C PRO A 207 -14.37 -3.84 13.25
N ASP A 208 -14.37 -4.87 14.09
CA ASP A 208 -14.31 -6.28 13.68
C ASP A 208 -13.13 -6.62 12.74
N GLY A 209 -12.06 -5.82 12.78
CA GLY A 209 -10.88 -5.91 11.92
C GLY A 209 -9.90 -7.04 12.26
N VAL A 210 -10.19 -7.88 13.26
CA VAL A 210 -9.31 -9.01 13.62
C VAL A 210 -9.34 -10.05 12.49
N GLN A 211 -8.18 -10.40 11.94
CA GLN A 211 -8.06 -11.40 10.88
C GLN A 211 -6.77 -12.20 11.00
N ARG A 212 -6.87 -13.53 10.98
CA ARG A 212 -5.70 -14.41 10.85
C ARG A 212 -5.38 -14.57 9.38
N LEU A 213 -4.24 -14.05 8.95
CA LEU A 213 -3.71 -14.31 7.63
C LEU A 213 -2.90 -15.61 7.63
N CYS A 214 -2.72 -16.22 6.46
CA CYS A 214 -1.93 -17.45 6.32
C CYS A 214 -0.44 -17.12 6.48
N TYR A 215 0.03 -17.10 7.73
CA TYR A 215 1.44 -17.02 8.05
C TYR A 215 2.03 -18.43 8.01
N ASN A 216 2.96 -18.69 7.08
CA ASN A 216 3.38 -20.06 6.75
C ASN A 216 4.10 -20.80 7.88
N GLU A 217 4.14 -22.12 7.81
CA GLU A 217 4.68 -23.01 8.85
C GLU A 217 6.18 -22.81 9.18
N ILE A 218 6.97 -22.30 8.22
CA ILE A 218 8.41 -22.04 8.39
C ILE A 218 8.80 -20.69 7.78
N PRO A 219 10.00 -20.15 8.06
CA PRO A 219 10.41 -18.79 7.67
C PRO A 219 10.38 -18.54 6.16
N THR A 220 10.64 -19.57 5.38
CA THR A 220 10.90 -19.53 3.92
C THR A 220 9.73 -20.03 3.08
N LYS A 221 8.67 -20.58 3.69
CA LYS A 221 7.42 -20.88 2.97
C LYS A 221 6.67 -19.57 2.75
N VAL A 222 6.11 -19.39 1.56
CA VAL A 222 5.37 -18.18 1.13
C VAL A 222 3.98 -18.56 0.64
N ASN A 223 2.98 -17.77 1.03
CA ASN A 223 1.60 -17.87 0.56
C ASN A 223 1.14 -16.44 0.23
N TRP A 224 0.41 -16.31 -0.87
CA TRP A 224 -0.06 -15.03 -1.37
C TRP A 224 -1.46 -14.74 -0.85
N THR A 225 -1.67 -13.50 -0.41
CA THR A 225 -2.92 -12.97 0.15
C THR A 225 -3.50 -11.95 -0.81
N TYR A 226 -4.80 -12.06 -1.09
CA TYR A 226 -5.52 -11.10 -1.91
C TYR A 226 -6.03 -9.94 -1.05
N LEU A 227 -5.93 -8.74 -1.60
CA LEU A 227 -6.50 -7.51 -1.04
C LEU A 227 -7.23 -6.73 -2.13
N CYS A 228 -8.39 -6.16 -1.77
CA CYS A 228 -9.17 -5.24 -2.59
C CYS A 228 -9.61 -4.05 -1.73
N PHE A 229 -9.30 -2.84 -2.16
CA PHE A 229 -9.70 -1.61 -1.50
C PHE A 229 -10.39 -0.67 -2.50
N ASP A 230 -11.64 -0.33 -2.20
CA ASP A 230 -12.48 0.54 -3.01
C ASP A 230 -12.55 1.92 -2.39
N PHE A 231 -12.40 2.93 -3.24
CA PHE A 231 -12.44 4.33 -2.83
C PHE A 231 -13.17 5.13 -3.89
N ASP A 232 -13.95 6.13 -3.48
CA ASP A 232 -14.66 7.00 -4.39
C ASP A 232 -14.01 8.40 -4.40
N LEU A 233 -13.47 8.81 -5.55
CA LEU A 233 -12.78 10.09 -5.70
C LEU A 233 -13.72 11.30 -5.67
N GLU A 234 -15.02 11.09 -5.84
CA GLU A 234 -16.02 12.17 -5.82
C GLU A 234 -16.41 12.55 -4.38
N SER A 235 -16.72 11.57 -3.54
CA SER A 235 -16.99 11.76 -2.12
C SER A 235 -15.72 11.79 -1.26
N MET A 236 -14.58 11.36 -1.80
CA MET A 236 -13.33 11.15 -1.06
C MET A 236 -13.52 10.22 0.13
N ARG A 237 -14.17 9.05 -0.07
CA ARG A 237 -14.44 8.05 0.96
C ARG A 237 -14.06 6.66 0.52
N ALA A 238 -13.60 5.85 1.47
CA ALA A 238 -13.49 4.41 1.26
C ALA A 238 -14.91 3.81 1.19
N THR A 239 -15.14 2.95 0.21
CA THR A 239 -16.46 2.34 -0.05
C THR A 239 -16.47 0.83 0.15
N GLY A 240 -15.29 0.20 0.22
CA GLY A 240 -15.17 -1.24 0.41
C GLY A 240 -13.75 -1.67 0.74
N PHE A 241 -13.64 -2.71 1.56
CA PHE A 241 -12.38 -3.37 1.83
C PHE A 241 -12.60 -4.87 1.93
N ARG A 242 -11.81 -5.65 1.19
CA ARG A 242 -11.80 -7.10 1.23
C ARG A 242 -10.37 -7.61 1.35
N CYS A 243 -10.18 -8.65 2.16
CA CYS A 243 -8.93 -9.39 2.21
C CYS A 243 -9.23 -10.88 2.30
N ASN A 244 -8.76 -11.65 1.31
CA ASN A 244 -9.14 -13.02 1.06
C ASN A 244 -10.68 -13.20 1.04
N ASP A 245 -11.20 -14.01 1.97
CA ASP A 245 -12.60 -14.39 2.13
C ASP A 245 -13.43 -13.39 2.96
N ARG A 246 -12.80 -12.32 3.48
CA ARG A 246 -13.47 -11.36 4.36
C ARG A 246 -13.73 -10.04 3.66
N SER A 247 -14.92 -9.50 3.90
CA SER A 247 -15.29 -8.11 3.60
C SER A 247 -15.50 -7.37 4.91
N PHE A 248 -15.05 -6.13 4.98
CA PHE A 248 -15.11 -5.32 6.20
C PHE A 248 -16.07 -4.15 6.04
N ASP A 249 -16.74 -3.77 7.13
CA ASP A 249 -17.55 -2.56 7.17
C ASP A 249 -16.66 -1.32 7.18
N MET A 250 -16.87 -0.44 6.22
CA MET A 250 -16.11 0.79 6.03
C MET A 250 -16.87 2.04 6.51
N ALA A 251 -18.06 1.88 7.11
CA ALA A 251 -18.87 3.01 7.58
C ALA A 251 -18.13 3.88 8.61
N GLY A 252 -17.31 3.26 9.48
CA GLY A 252 -16.48 3.94 10.47
C GLY A 252 -15.08 4.32 9.99
N PHE A 253 -14.70 3.99 8.75
CA PHE A 253 -13.41 4.34 8.19
C PHE A 253 -13.41 5.82 7.77
N ASP A 254 -12.35 6.53 8.15
CA ASP A 254 -12.11 7.89 7.70
C ASP A 254 -10.62 8.06 7.36
N SER A 255 -10.27 9.19 6.75
CA SER A 255 -8.94 9.47 6.19
C SER A 255 -8.32 10.69 6.86
N ILE A 256 -6.99 10.80 6.75
CA ILE A 256 -6.34 12.08 7.05
C ILE A 256 -6.78 13.09 6.00
N ARG A 257 -7.24 14.26 6.45
CA ARG A 257 -7.64 15.39 5.59
C ARG A 257 -6.84 16.62 5.95
N ILE A 258 -6.29 17.27 4.93
CA ILE A 258 -5.56 18.53 5.06
C ILE A 258 -5.92 19.45 3.89
N PRO A 259 -5.68 20.77 3.99
CA PRO A 259 -5.85 21.67 2.85
C PRO A 259 -5.06 21.21 1.63
N ALA A 260 -5.62 21.39 0.44
CA ALA A 260 -4.96 21.05 -0.81
C ALA A 260 -3.61 21.76 -0.97
N MET A 261 -2.66 21.05 -1.57
CA MET A 261 -1.36 21.58 -1.96
C MET A 261 -1.45 22.22 -3.34
N LYS A 262 -0.88 23.41 -3.50
CA LYS A 262 -1.03 24.25 -4.72
C LYS A 262 -0.60 23.59 -6.04
N ASN A 263 0.19 22.52 -5.99
CA ASN A 263 0.82 21.91 -7.16
C ASN A 263 0.40 20.44 -7.37
N LEU A 264 -0.55 19.90 -6.60
CA LEU A 264 -0.89 18.48 -6.60
C LEU A 264 -2.30 18.21 -7.18
N TRP A 265 -2.63 18.82 -8.31
CA TRP A 265 -3.96 18.69 -8.91
C TRP A 265 -4.19 17.31 -9.53
N CYS A 266 -5.41 16.81 -9.38
CA CYS A 266 -5.83 15.49 -9.85
C CYS A 266 -4.98 14.33 -9.32
N MET A 267 -4.34 14.50 -8.16
CA MET A 267 -3.37 13.55 -7.64
C MET A 267 -4.03 12.20 -7.32
N LEU A 268 -3.40 11.13 -7.81
CA LEU A 268 -3.83 9.74 -7.65
C LEU A 268 -2.59 8.89 -7.32
N ASN A 269 -2.07 9.03 -6.11
CA ASN A 269 -0.91 8.28 -5.67
C ASN A 269 -1.33 7.06 -4.86
N PHE A 270 -0.65 5.95 -5.10
CA PHE A 270 -0.82 4.69 -4.37
C PHE A 270 0.50 4.32 -3.71
N ALA A 271 0.46 3.97 -2.43
CA ALA A 271 1.63 3.54 -1.71
C ALA A 271 1.37 2.26 -0.92
N LEU A 272 2.43 1.47 -0.78
CA LEU A 272 2.48 0.22 -0.05
C LEU A 272 3.65 0.31 0.92
N PHE A 273 3.47 -0.18 2.14
CA PHE A 273 4.49 -0.03 3.17
C PHE A 273 4.60 -1.25 4.07
N VAL A 274 5.77 -1.34 4.71
CA VAL A 274 6.11 -2.35 5.71
C VAL A 274 6.85 -1.72 6.88
N GLU A 275 6.64 -2.29 8.05
CA GLU A 275 7.28 -1.90 9.31
C GLU A 275 7.80 -3.13 10.03
N THR A 276 9.01 -3.02 10.58
CA THR A 276 9.63 -4.09 11.39
C THR A 276 9.45 -3.81 12.87
N ASP A 277 9.22 -4.85 13.67
CA ASP A 277 9.15 -4.76 15.13
C ASP A 277 10.48 -5.10 15.80
N ALA A 278 11.42 -5.69 15.06
CA ALA A 278 12.71 -6.17 15.56
C ALA A 278 13.89 -5.50 14.84
N ASP A 279 15.11 -5.69 15.35
CA ASP A 279 16.37 -5.29 14.70
C ASP A 279 16.74 -6.22 13.55
N LYS A 280 15.76 -6.48 12.69
CA LYS A 280 15.77 -7.40 11.54
C LYS A 280 14.96 -6.76 10.43
N ARG A 281 15.30 -7.01 9.16
CA ARG A 281 14.50 -6.45 8.06
C ARG A 281 13.14 -7.13 8.00
N ALA A 282 12.10 -6.35 7.78
CA ALA A 282 10.80 -6.84 7.34
C ALA A 282 10.68 -6.63 5.83
N PHE A 283 10.05 -7.58 5.16
CA PHE A 283 9.81 -7.57 3.73
C PHE A 283 8.30 -7.64 3.46
N LEU A 284 7.81 -6.71 2.64
CA LEU A 284 6.53 -6.83 1.96
C LEU A 284 6.83 -7.13 0.50
N TYR A 285 6.25 -8.23 0.01
CA TYR A 285 6.33 -8.64 -1.38
C TYR A 285 4.97 -8.48 -2.04
N ILE A 286 4.95 -7.91 -3.24
CA ILE A 286 3.76 -7.74 -4.06
C ILE A 286 3.98 -8.47 -5.37
N ASP A 287 3.11 -9.44 -5.67
CA ASP A 287 3.18 -10.19 -6.93
C ASP A 287 2.65 -9.33 -8.09
N SER A 288 1.53 -8.66 -7.85
CA SER A 288 0.83 -7.91 -8.87
C SER A 288 -0.14 -6.91 -8.25
N VAL A 289 -0.44 -5.85 -9.01
CA VAL A 289 -1.41 -4.82 -8.65
C VAL A 289 -2.35 -4.56 -9.82
N CYS A 290 -3.66 -4.51 -9.58
CA CYS A 290 -4.64 -4.02 -10.53
C CYS A 290 -5.25 -2.72 -10.00
N ILE A 291 -5.11 -1.65 -10.76
CA ILE A 291 -5.75 -0.36 -10.48
C ILE A 291 -6.81 -0.14 -11.55
N SER A 292 -8.05 0.05 -11.14
CA SER A 292 -9.17 0.25 -12.05
C SER A 292 -10.10 1.36 -11.57
N GLY A 293 -10.95 1.86 -12.48
CA GLY A 293 -11.91 2.92 -12.18
C GLY A 293 -13.15 2.85 -13.06
N ASP A 294 -14.19 3.59 -12.64
CA ASP A 294 -15.45 3.74 -13.35
C ASP A 294 -15.60 5.16 -13.90
N PHE A 295 -15.11 5.35 -15.13
CA PHE A 295 -15.15 6.61 -15.87
C PHE A 295 -15.01 6.39 -17.37
#